data_AF-A0A1Y4U2P0-F1
#
_entry.id   AF-A0A1Y4U2P0-F1
#
_cell.length_a   1.000
_cell.length_b   1.000
_cell.length_c   1.000
_cell.angle_alpha   90.00
_cell.angle_beta   90.00
_cell.angle_gamma   90.00
#
_symmetry.space_group_name_H-M   'P 1'
#
loop_
_entity.id
_entity.type
_entity.pdbx_description
1 polymer ?
#
loop_
_entity_poly.entity_id
_entity_poly.type
_entity_poly.pdbx_seq_one_letter_code
_entity_poly.pdbx_strand_id
1 'polypeptide(L)'
;MTQRELDELLLQYDEWLRNDAAGKSPVFAGMDLSGLELKRVNLYHADFRGCTLFYFPACPCEGSFIGYKKAVTESGYAIVRRYIPEDAKRNSATSYRCRADRARVLEITDETGRALEEARSGRDESFVYRRGQWLEVREFDEDRWNEKTKGIHFYLSKEIAMLY
;
A
#
# COMPACT_ATOMS: atom_id res chain seq x y z
N MET A 1 2.05 -7.77 -19.25
CA MET A 1 2.28 -8.81 -20.28
C MET A 1 1.06 -8.90 -21.18
N THR A 2 1.18 -9.46 -22.37
CA THR A 2 0.05 -9.72 -23.28
C THR A 2 -0.58 -11.09 -23.00
N GLN A 3 -1.80 -11.33 -23.51
CA GLN A 3 -2.43 -12.66 -23.41
C GLN A 3 -1.56 -13.75 -24.02
N ARG A 4 -0.94 -13.47 -25.17
CA ARG A 4 -0.04 -14.43 -25.84
C ARG A 4 1.18 -14.78 -24.98
N GLU A 5 1.82 -13.77 -24.38
CA GLU A 5 2.96 -13.99 -23.47
C GLU A 5 2.56 -14.80 -22.23
N LEU A 6 1.35 -14.56 -21.70
CA LEU A 6 0.79 -15.34 -20.61
C LEU A 6 0.54 -16.79 -21.03
N ASP A 7 -0.10 -17.01 -22.18
CA ASP A 7 -0.42 -18.35 -22.69
C ASP A 7 0.87 -19.17 -22.94
N GLU A 8 1.90 -18.55 -23.51
CA GLU A 8 3.22 -19.18 -23.72
C GLU A 8 3.88 -19.58 -22.39
N LEU A 9 3.83 -18.70 -21.39
CA LEU A 9 4.38 -18.96 -20.06
C LEU A 9 3.60 -20.08 -19.34
N LEU A 10 2.28 -20.12 -19.49
CA LEU A 10 1.44 -21.17 -18.92
C LEU A 10 1.65 -22.54 -19.60
N LEU A 11 1.89 -22.56 -20.91
CA LEU A 11 2.25 -23.78 -21.64
C LEU A 11 3.57 -24.37 -21.13
N GLN A 12 4.60 -23.55 -20.98
CA GLN A 12 5.89 -23.97 -20.42
C GLN A 12 5.74 -24.50 -18.98
N TYR A 13 4.85 -23.89 -18.21
CA TYR A 13 4.58 -24.30 -16.85
C TYR A 13 3.81 -25.63 -16.75
N ASP A 14 2.81 -25.86 -17.60
CA ASP A 14 2.10 -27.14 -17.67
C ASP A 14 3.04 -28.29 -18.06
N GLU A 15 4.00 -28.05 -18.96
CA GLU A 15 5.04 -29.02 -19.29
C GLU A 15 5.95 -29.31 -18.11
N TRP A 16 6.32 -28.29 -17.32
CA TRP A 16 7.11 -28.46 -16.11
C TRP A 16 6.36 -29.30 -15.05
N LEU A 17 5.08 -28.99 -14.79
CA LEU A 17 4.27 -29.72 -13.82
C LEU A 17 4.12 -31.22 -14.13
N ARG A 18 4.19 -31.58 -15.42
CA ARG A 18 4.08 -32.99 -15.86
C ARG A 18 5.39 -33.76 -15.73
N ASN A 19 6.53 -33.10 -15.87
CA ASN A 19 7.81 -33.77 -16.11
C ASN A 19 8.89 -33.54 -15.04
N ASP A 20 8.63 -32.68 -14.03
CA ASP A 20 9.55 -32.36 -12.90
C ASP A 20 11.01 -32.06 -13.32
N ALA A 21 11.20 -31.66 -14.58
CA ALA A 21 12.51 -31.45 -15.17
C ALA A 21 12.87 -29.98 -15.04
N ALA A 22 13.84 -29.64 -14.19
CA ALA A 22 14.67 -28.41 -14.13
C ALA A 22 14.05 -27.03 -14.51
N GLY A 23 12.73 -26.91 -14.57
CA GLY A 23 12.00 -25.68 -14.86
C GLY A 23 11.75 -24.88 -13.59
N LYS A 24 11.28 -23.66 -13.76
CA LYS A 24 10.94 -22.77 -12.64
C LYS A 24 9.44 -22.56 -12.61
N SER A 25 8.87 -22.58 -11.41
CA SER A 25 7.50 -22.10 -11.19
C SER A 25 7.34 -20.69 -11.76
N PRO A 26 6.23 -20.37 -12.45
CA PRO A 26 5.98 -19.05 -12.97
C PRO A 26 5.85 -18.07 -11.80
N VAL A 27 6.62 -16.99 -11.90
CA VAL A 27 6.60 -15.90 -10.93
C VAL A 27 5.75 -14.78 -11.50
N PHE A 28 4.53 -14.64 -10.97
CA PHE A 28 3.62 -13.55 -11.30
C PHE A 28 3.79 -12.33 -10.37
N ALA A 29 4.71 -12.44 -9.41
CA ALA A 29 5.05 -11.37 -8.48
C ALA A 29 5.35 -10.04 -9.20
N GLY A 30 4.57 -9.00 -8.89
CA GLY A 30 4.74 -7.66 -9.46
C GLY A 30 4.38 -7.53 -10.94
N MET A 31 3.81 -8.55 -11.57
CA MET A 31 3.30 -8.46 -12.94
C MET A 31 1.92 -7.83 -12.98
N ASP A 32 1.68 -6.94 -13.95
CA ASP A 32 0.33 -6.50 -14.28
C ASP A 32 -0.38 -7.57 -15.13
N LEU A 33 -1.39 -8.19 -14.53
CA LEU A 33 -2.24 -9.21 -15.13
C LEU A 33 -3.62 -8.64 -15.52
N SER A 34 -3.82 -7.32 -15.44
CA SER A 34 -5.10 -6.68 -15.72
C SER A 34 -5.57 -6.94 -17.15
N GLY A 35 -6.81 -7.40 -17.31
CA GLY A 35 -7.41 -7.69 -18.62
C GLY A 35 -7.00 -9.02 -19.25
N LEU A 36 -6.20 -9.85 -18.57
CA LEU A 36 -5.81 -11.17 -19.06
C LEU A 36 -6.81 -12.25 -18.61
N GLU A 37 -7.04 -13.24 -19.48
CA GLU A 37 -7.85 -14.41 -19.18
C GLU A 37 -7.00 -15.55 -18.59
N LEU A 38 -7.41 -16.03 -17.40
CA LEU A 38 -6.80 -17.15 -16.68
C LEU A 38 -7.79 -18.33 -16.51
N LYS A 39 -8.77 -18.47 -17.41
CA LYS A 39 -9.82 -19.50 -17.29
C LYS A 39 -9.23 -20.89 -17.50
N ARG A 40 -9.50 -21.80 -16.57
CA ARG A 40 -9.10 -23.23 -16.63
C ARG A 40 -7.58 -23.47 -16.64
N VAL A 41 -6.81 -22.52 -16.15
CA VAL A 41 -5.35 -22.62 -16.03
C VAL A 41 -4.99 -23.37 -14.74
N ASN A 42 -4.03 -24.29 -14.81
CA ASN A 42 -3.43 -24.89 -13.63
C ASN A 42 -2.38 -23.91 -13.06
N LEU A 43 -2.51 -23.51 -11.80
CA LEU A 43 -1.64 -22.53 -11.12
C LEU A 43 -0.93 -23.14 -9.89
N TYR A 44 -0.84 -24.47 -9.84
CA TYR A 44 -0.33 -25.21 -8.69
C TYR A 44 1.18 -25.05 -8.48
N HIS A 45 1.61 -24.31 -7.45
CA HIS A 45 2.97 -23.79 -7.17
C HIS A 45 3.32 -22.42 -7.77
N ALA A 46 2.43 -21.78 -8.53
CA ALA A 46 2.70 -20.44 -9.06
C ALA A 46 2.91 -19.41 -7.94
N ASP A 47 3.89 -18.52 -8.15
CA ASP A 47 4.25 -17.50 -7.16
C ASP A 47 3.48 -16.19 -7.40
N PHE A 48 2.46 -15.96 -6.58
CA PHE A 48 1.66 -14.73 -6.54
C PHE A 48 2.09 -13.76 -5.45
N ARG A 49 3.30 -13.90 -4.86
CA ARG A 49 3.78 -12.95 -3.85
C ARG A 49 3.84 -11.55 -4.46
N GLY A 50 3.08 -10.60 -3.94
CA GLY A 50 2.98 -9.25 -4.50
C GLY A 50 1.83 -9.03 -5.49
N CYS A 51 0.97 -10.03 -5.71
CA CYS A 51 -0.36 -9.84 -6.30
C CYS A 51 -1.32 -9.18 -5.29
N THR A 52 -2.44 -8.65 -5.79
CA THR A 52 -3.51 -7.96 -5.03
C THR A 52 -3.78 -8.63 -3.69
N LEU A 53 -3.29 -8.02 -2.61
CA LEU A 53 -3.58 -8.44 -1.24
C LEU A 53 -4.91 -7.80 -0.81
N PHE A 54 -5.56 -8.34 0.22
CA PHE A 54 -6.71 -7.66 0.87
C PHE A 54 -7.94 -7.44 -0.01
N TYR A 55 -8.61 -8.53 -0.42
CA TYR A 55 -9.99 -8.41 -0.94
C TYR A 55 -10.93 -7.80 0.10
N PHE A 56 -10.66 -8.03 1.39
CA PHE A 56 -11.33 -7.33 2.49
C PHE A 56 -10.47 -6.17 2.97
N PRO A 57 -11.07 -5.02 3.35
CA PRO A 57 -10.32 -3.87 3.83
C PRO A 57 -9.42 -4.22 5.02
N ALA A 58 -8.18 -3.73 4.98
CA ALA A 58 -7.24 -3.78 6.10
C ALA A 58 -7.45 -2.62 7.08
N CYS A 59 -7.95 -1.47 6.60
CA CYS A 59 -8.23 -0.30 7.42
C CYS A 59 -9.35 -0.62 8.43
N PRO A 60 -9.15 -0.41 9.75
CA PRO A 60 -10.20 -0.64 10.74
C PRO A 60 -11.46 0.19 10.48
N CYS A 61 -12.62 -0.45 10.51
CA CYS A 61 -13.91 0.20 10.29
C CYS A 61 -14.43 0.93 11.54
N GLU A 62 -14.09 0.45 12.73
CA GLU A 62 -14.62 0.94 14.02
C GLU A 62 -13.50 1.42 14.95
N GLY A 63 -13.85 2.29 15.90
CA GLY A 63 -12.93 2.84 16.87
C GLY A 63 -11.88 3.80 16.28
N SER A 64 -11.14 4.46 17.17
CA SER A 64 -10.01 5.29 16.78
C SER A 64 -8.69 4.53 16.84
N PHE A 65 -7.72 4.88 16.01
CA PHE A 65 -6.43 4.18 15.99
C PHE A 65 -5.27 5.08 15.53
N ILE A 66 -4.06 4.51 15.54
CA ILE A 66 -2.83 5.17 15.10
C ILE A 66 -2.48 4.76 13.67
N GLY A 67 -2.19 5.75 12.85
CA GLY A 67 -1.58 5.57 11.53
C GLY A 67 -0.18 6.18 11.46
N TYR A 68 0.60 5.76 10.47
CA TYR A 68 1.97 6.19 10.25
C TYR A 68 2.16 6.69 8.82
N LYS A 69 3.04 7.67 8.63
CA LYS A 69 3.52 8.15 7.32
C LYS A 69 5.03 8.27 7.34
N LYS A 70 5.71 7.85 6.27
CA LYS A 70 7.05 8.32 5.99
C LYS A 70 7.00 9.71 5.37
N ALA A 71 7.77 10.61 5.95
CA ALA A 71 7.99 11.98 5.52
C ALA A 71 9.49 12.19 5.28
N VAL A 72 9.85 13.31 4.68
CA VAL A 72 11.24 13.67 4.39
C VAL A 72 11.68 14.83 5.28
N THR A 73 12.95 14.82 5.64
CA THR A 73 13.65 15.92 6.30
C THR A 73 14.81 16.36 5.42
N GLU A 74 15.53 17.43 5.79
CA GLU A 74 16.71 17.88 5.03
C GLU A 74 17.82 16.83 4.95
N SER A 75 17.96 16.00 5.99
CA SER A 75 19.06 15.05 6.16
C SER A 75 18.67 13.58 6.02
N GLY A 76 17.39 13.27 5.77
CA GLY A 76 16.92 11.89 5.74
C GLY A 76 15.40 11.78 5.74
N TYR A 77 14.87 10.87 6.56
CA TYR A 77 13.42 10.66 6.69
C TYR A 77 12.93 10.86 8.11
N ALA A 78 11.62 11.10 8.22
CA ALA A 78 10.90 11.11 9.47
C ALA A 78 9.66 10.22 9.39
N ILE A 79 9.19 9.77 10.55
CA ILE A 79 7.94 9.07 10.70
C ILE A 79 6.95 9.99 11.40
N VAL A 80 5.84 10.26 10.71
CA VAL A 80 4.69 10.98 11.25
C VAL A 80 3.74 9.97 11.86
N ARG A 81 3.64 9.96 13.18
CA ARG A 81 2.62 9.23 13.93
C ARG A 81 1.39 10.11 14.05
N ARG A 82 0.22 9.56 13.73
CA ARG A 82 -1.04 10.31 13.68
C ARG A 82 -2.21 9.52 14.23
N TYR A 83 -3.14 10.25 14.82
CA TYR A 83 -4.41 9.75 15.27
C TYR A 83 -5.43 9.81 14.13
N ILE A 84 -6.11 8.69 13.87
CA ILE A 84 -7.25 8.60 12.96
C ILE A 84 -8.51 8.48 13.83
N PRO A 85 -9.40 9.49 13.83
CA PRO A 85 -10.60 9.45 14.64
C PRO A 85 -11.58 8.40 14.10
N GLU A 86 -12.47 7.96 14.98
CA GLU A 86 -13.51 6.97 14.64
C GLU A 86 -14.50 7.48 13.59
N ASP A 87 -14.82 8.77 13.63
CA ASP A 87 -15.78 9.42 12.74
C ASP A 87 -15.16 9.93 11.42
N ALA A 88 -13.88 9.64 11.15
CA ALA A 88 -13.27 9.91 9.85
C ALA A 88 -13.79 8.95 8.79
N LYS A 89 -14.11 9.46 7.58
CA LYS A 89 -14.22 8.60 6.40
C LYS A 89 -12.86 7.98 6.13
N ARG A 90 -12.82 6.66 6.01
CA ARG A 90 -11.56 5.91 5.89
C ARG A 90 -11.75 4.60 5.14
N ASN A 91 -10.73 4.21 4.37
CA ASN A 91 -10.71 2.95 3.63
C ASN A 91 -9.27 2.46 3.38
N SER A 92 -9.16 1.25 2.85
CA SER A 92 -7.94 0.72 2.23
C SER A 92 -8.33 0.02 0.93
N ALA A 93 -7.41 0.05 -0.04
CA ALA A 93 -7.56 -0.69 -1.29
C ALA A 93 -7.04 -2.12 -1.11
N THR A 94 -6.25 -2.58 -2.07
CA THR A 94 -5.69 -3.93 -2.15
C THR A 94 -4.21 -4.00 -1.75
N SER A 95 -3.78 -3.05 -0.95
CA SER A 95 -2.45 -3.00 -0.36
C SER A 95 -2.54 -2.55 1.09
N TYR A 96 -1.39 -2.43 1.74
CA TYR A 96 -1.32 -1.88 3.09
C TYR A 96 -1.62 -0.37 3.19
N ARG A 97 -1.80 0.32 2.06
CA ARG A 97 -2.16 1.74 2.04
C ARG A 97 -3.61 1.92 2.46
N CYS A 98 -3.77 2.75 3.49
CA CYS A 98 -5.06 3.25 3.93
C CYS A 98 -5.17 4.74 3.55
N ARG A 99 -6.41 5.25 3.48
CA ARG A 99 -6.72 6.67 3.34
C ARG A 99 -7.76 7.06 4.38
N ALA A 100 -7.67 8.28 4.87
CA ALA A 100 -8.73 8.92 5.66
C ALA A 100 -8.99 10.34 5.17
N ASP A 101 -10.15 10.89 5.48
CA ASP A 101 -10.47 12.30 5.27
C ASP A 101 -9.93 13.20 6.39
N ARG A 102 -9.73 12.66 7.59
CA ARG A 102 -9.26 13.41 8.75
C ARG A 102 -8.23 12.65 9.58
N ALA A 103 -7.23 13.37 10.06
CA ALA A 103 -6.21 12.85 10.98
C ALA A 103 -5.58 13.97 11.81
N ARG A 104 -5.04 13.64 12.98
CA ARG A 104 -4.23 14.56 13.79
C ARG A 104 -2.79 14.08 13.87
N VAL A 105 -1.83 14.93 13.52
CA VAL A 105 -0.41 14.65 13.74
C VAL A 105 -0.12 14.66 15.24
N LEU A 106 0.32 13.54 15.78
CA LEU A 106 0.66 13.43 17.21
C LEU A 106 2.14 13.73 17.43
N GLU A 107 2.99 13.02 16.69
CA GLU A 107 4.44 13.04 16.86
C GLU A 107 5.11 12.91 15.49
N ILE A 108 6.28 13.52 15.37
CA ILE A 108 7.17 13.38 14.22
C ILE A 108 8.53 13.00 14.77
N THR A 109 9.09 11.88 14.33
CA THR A 109 10.41 11.40 14.78
C THR A 109 11.32 11.15 13.59
N ASP A 110 12.56 11.61 13.63
CA ASP A 110 13.56 11.27 12.62
C ASP A 110 14.02 9.80 12.73
N GLU A 111 14.93 9.40 11.85
CA GLU A 111 15.54 8.07 11.80
C GLU A 111 16.30 7.66 13.08
N THR A 112 16.77 8.64 13.87
CA THR A 112 17.45 8.41 15.15
C THR A 112 16.46 8.30 16.31
N GLY A 113 15.17 8.59 16.07
CA GLY A 113 14.12 8.63 17.08
C GLY A 113 13.98 10.00 17.75
N ARG A 114 14.69 11.04 17.30
CA ARG A 114 14.58 12.39 17.84
C ARG A 114 13.26 13.01 17.38
N ALA A 115 12.55 13.65 18.32
CA ALA A 115 11.33 14.37 18.02
C ALA A 115 11.59 15.65 17.20
N LEU A 116 10.73 15.89 16.21
CA LEU A 116 10.74 17.07 15.35
C LEU A 116 9.41 17.83 15.46
N GLU A 117 9.44 19.14 15.23
CA GLU A 117 8.21 19.94 15.14
C GLU A 117 7.53 19.82 13.78
N GLU A 118 8.31 19.62 12.71
CA GLU A 118 7.80 19.50 11.35
C GLU A 118 8.60 18.55 10.46
N ALA A 119 7.95 18.06 9.41
CA ALA A 119 8.54 17.28 8.32
C ALA A 119 7.74 17.48 7.02
N ARG A 120 8.33 17.20 5.85
CA ARG A 120 7.68 17.43 4.55
C ARG A 120 7.15 16.14 3.95
N SER A 121 6.12 16.24 3.12
CA SER A 121 5.65 15.10 2.33
C SER A 121 6.64 14.77 1.22
N GLY A 122 7.04 13.50 1.11
CA GLY A 122 7.89 13.04 0.01
C GLY A 122 7.19 13.02 -1.36
N ARG A 123 5.87 13.21 -1.42
CA ARG A 123 5.10 13.31 -2.67
C ARG A 123 4.85 14.75 -3.09
N ASP A 124 4.73 15.66 -2.12
CA ASP A 124 4.41 17.07 -2.34
C ASP A 124 5.21 17.89 -1.33
N GLU A 125 6.35 18.42 -1.75
CA GLU A 125 7.30 19.13 -0.87
C GLU A 125 6.72 20.43 -0.28
N SER A 126 5.64 20.95 -0.87
CA SER A 126 4.92 22.11 -0.34
C SER A 126 4.10 21.76 0.89
N PHE A 127 3.72 20.49 1.04
CA PHE A 127 2.95 20.00 2.17
C PHE A 127 3.85 19.69 3.36
N VAL A 128 3.65 20.44 4.45
CA VAL A 128 4.39 20.32 5.71
C VAL A 128 3.49 19.74 6.79
N TYR A 129 3.91 18.62 7.38
CA TYR A 129 3.34 18.07 8.60
C TYR A 129 3.87 18.84 9.80
N ARG A 130 3.00 19.26 10.71
CA ARG A 130 3.38 19.90 11.98
C ARG A 130 2.82 19.14 13.16
N ARG A 131 3.58 19.01 14.24
CA ARG A 131 3.13 18.37 15.47
C ARG A 131 1.85 19.04 15.99
N GLY A 132 0.83 18.25 16.32
CA GLY A 132 -0.47 18.73 16.80
C GLY A 132 -1.45 19.16 15.70
N GLN A 133 -1.02 19.29 14.45
CA GLN A 133 -1.84 19.75 13.32
C GLN A 133 -2.97 18.77 12.99
N TRP A 134 -4.17 19.32 12.75
CA TRP A 134 -5.26 18.59 12.11
C TRP A 134 -5.15 18.67 10.58
N LEU A 135 -5.32 17.52 9.95
CA LEU A 135 -5.36 17.35 8.50
C LEU A 135 -6.80 17.02 8.12
N GLU A 136 -7.33 17.70 7.12
CA GLU A 136 -8.70 17.50 6.62
C GLU A 136 -8.75 17.54 5.09
N VAL A 137 -9.51 16.61 4.50
CA VAL A 137 -9.74 16.49 3.06
C VAL A 137 -11.26 16.49 2.83
N ARG A 138 -11.80 17.61 2.33
CA ARG A 138 -13.25 17.77 2.12
C ARG A 138 -13.82 16.83 1.05
N GLU A 139 -13.07 16.62 -0.02
CA GLU A 139 -13.48 15.80 -1.17
C GLU A 139 -12.80 14.42 -1.10
N PHE A 140 -13.16 13.64 -0.08
CA PHE A 140 -12.67 12.27 0.08
C PHE A 140 -13.32 11.34 -0.95
N ASP A 141 -12.48 10.60 -1.67
CA ASP A 141 -12.94 9.59 -2.63
C ASP A 141 -13.23 8.27 -1.90
N GLU A 142 -14.53 7.93 -1.82
CA GLU A 142 -15.03 6.73 -1.14
C GLU A 142 -14.81 5.44 -1.93
N ASP A 143 -14.46 5.52 -3.22
CA ASP A 143 -14.07 4.34 -3.99
C ASP A 143 -12.76 3.79 -3.44
N ARG A 144 -12.88 2.73 -2.64
CA ARG A 144 -11.74 2.07 -2.01
C ARG A 144 -10.76 1.51 -3.04
N TRP A 145 -11.22 1.18 -4.25
CA TRP A 145 -10.36 0.60 -5.29
C TRP A 145 -9.47 1.66 -5.95
N ASN A 146 -9.88 2.93 -5.90
CA ASN A 146 -9.05 4.05 -6.31
C ASN A 146 -8.04 4.42 -5.21
N GLU A 147 -6.93 3.69 -5.12
CA GLU A 147 -5.98 3.83 -4.01
C GLU A 147 -5.20 5.16 -4.01
N LYS A 148 -4.81 5.66 -5.19
CA LYS A 148 -3.88 6.79 -5.36
C LYS A 148 -4.59 8.14 -5.57
N THR A 149 -5.79 8.27 -5.05
CA THR A 149 -6.67 9.46 -5.14
C THR A 149 -6.56 10.37 -3.91
N LYS A 150 -7.42 11.41 -3.83
CA LYS A 150 -7.50 12.35 -2.70
C LYS A 150 -7.74 11.62 -1.37
N GLY A 151 -6.97 12.01 -0.35
CA GLY A 151 -7.07 11.47 1.00
C GLY A 151 -5.75 11.56 1.74
N ILE A 152 -5.82 11.45 3.06
CA ILE A 152 -4.65 11.38 3.94
C ILE A 152 -4.16 9.93 3.90
N HIS A 153 -3.15 9.64 3.08
CA HIS A 153 -2.60 8.28 2.98
C HIS A 153 -1.82 7.90 4.22
N PHE A 154 -2.06 6.70 4.77
CA PHE A 154 -1.38 6.13 5.94
C PHE A 154 -1.20 4.62 5.91
N TYR A 155 -0.40 4.14 6.87
CA TYR A 155 -0.17 2.72 7.14
C TYR A 155 -0.43 2.41 8.62
N LEU A 156 -0.88 1.20 8.93
CA LEU A 156 -1.24 0.79 10.30
C LEU A 156 -0.02 0.46 11.17
N SER A 157 1.13 0.15 10.55
CA SER A 157 2.39 -0.13 11.24
C SER A 157 3.48 0.85 10.80
N LYS A 158 4.38 1.18 11.73
CA LYS A 158 5.56 2.00 11.49
C LYS A 158 6.51 1.30 10.50
N GLU A 159 6.71 0.00 10.68
CA GLU A 159 7.59 -0.85 9.88
C GLU A 159 7.14 -0.85 8.42
N ILE A 160 5.83 -1.02 8.18
CA ILE A 160 5.26 -0.93 6.83
C ILE A 160 5.45 0.47 6.26
N ALA A 161 5.18 1.52 7.05
CA ALA A 161 5.35 2.89 6.59
C ALA A 161 6.78 3.19 6.14
N MET A 162 7.80 2.59 6.76
CA MET A 162 9.22 2.80 6.38
C MET A 162 9.57 2.25 5.00
N LEU A 163 8.83 1.25 4.52
CA LEU A 163 9.04 0.59 3.22
C LEU A 163 8.52 1.40 2.02
N TYR A 164 7.73 2.45 2.26
CA TYR A 164 7.08 3.27 1.23
C TYR A 164 7.36 4.76 1.40
#